data_AF-A0A0M2S0Z2-F1
#
_entry.id   AF-A0A0M2S0Z2-F1
#
_cell.length_a   1.000
_cell.length_b   1.000
_cell.length_c   1.000
_cell.angle_alpha   90.00
_cell.angle_beta   90.00
_cell.angle_gamma   90.00
#
_symmetry.space_group_name_H-M   'P 1'
#
loop_
_entity.id
_entity.type
_entity.pdbx_description
1 polymer ?
#
loop_
_entity_poly.entity_id
_entity_poly.type
_entity_poly.pdbx_seq_one_letter_code
_entity_poly.pdbx_strand_id
1 'polypeptide(L)'
;MTDQGPLTGVRVIELAGIGPGPFAAMMLADLGADVVRVDRVGGGGFGAMPGDLLNRNRRSLAVDLKTPAGREVVLALVAGADALVEGFRPGVTERLGLGPADCRAVNPRLVYGRMTGWGQDGPLAPTAGHDIDYLALTGALHGTGRAGERPVPPMNLLGDFGGGGMMLALGVVAALYAVRAGAPGQVVDAAIVDGVSVLATQIHALRQVGMWQDARGTNLLDGGAPFYDTYECADGRHLAVGALEPRFYDELVRLTGFPLDGDEAPDRTDPANWPALRAAWARLFRTRTRDEWAELLADSDACAAPVLDWAEAPAHPHLAARGVFVAPDGVTQPAPAPRFSATPTSVRRPPPEPGEHTDEVLAEAGFDAARIAALRSAGTVA
;
A
#
# COMPACT_ATOMS: atom_id res chain seq x y z
N MET A 1 22.00 -17.03 0.86
CA MET A 1 22.02 -15.68 0.27
C MET A 1 22.02 -14.69 1.42
N THR A 2 23.03 -13.83 1.54
CA THR A 2 23.01 -12.74 2.52
C THR A 2 21.77 -11.89 2.31
N ASP A 3 21.01 -11.57 3.36
CA ASP A 3 19.92 -10.60 3.27
C ASP A 3 20.48 -9.29 2.72
N GLN A 4 20.09 -8.96 1.48
CA GLN A 4 20.46 -7.70 0.83
C GLN A 4 19.27 -6.75 0.90
N GLY A 5 19.57 -5.49 1.19
CA GLY A 5 18.59 -4.40 1.25
C GLY A 5 19.04 -3.30 2.20
N PRO A 6 18.41 -2.12 2.16
CA PRO A 6 18.76 -1.01 3.06
C PRO A 6 18.45 -1.28 4.54
N LEU A 7 17.59 -2.25 4.86
CA LEU A 7 17.25 -2.65 6.23
C LEU A 7 17.92 -3.97 6.67
N THR A 8 18.96 -4.42 5.97
CA THR A 8 19.75 -5.58 6.42
C THR A 8 20.21 -5.39 7.87
N GLY A 9 19.98 -6.42 8.70
CA GLY A 9 20.30 -6.41 10.13
C GLY A 9 19.24 -5.75 11.02
N VAL A 10 18.09 -5.33 10.47
CA VAL A 10 16.92 -4.93 11.26
C VAL A 10 16.04 -6.15 11.50
N ARG A 11 15.66 -6.40 12.76
CA ARG A 11 14.69 -7.45 13.14
C ARG A 11 13.35 -6.84 13.53
N VAL A 12 12.27 -7.30 12.91
CA VAL A 12 10.90 -6.83 13.13
C VAL A 12 10.01 -7.98 13.55
N ILE A 13 9.23 -7.78 14.62
CA ILE A 13 8.17 -8.70 15.02
C ILE A 13 6.84 -8.16 14.51
N GLU A 14 6.12 -8.91 13.71
CA GLU A 14 4.77 -8.57 13.27
C GLU A 14 3.75 -9.42 14.04
N LEU A 15 2.82 -8.80 14.75
CA LEU A 15 1.65 -9.53 15.25
C LEU A 15 0.62 -9.59 14.12
N ALA A 16 0.25 -10.81 13.70
CA ALA A 16 -0.57 -11.04 12.51
C ALA A 16 -1.86 -10.18 12.50
N GLY A 17 -1.97 -9.32 11.49
CA GLY A 17 -3.13 -8.48 11.21
C GLY A 17 -3.70 -8.69 9.79
N ILE A 18 -4.50 -7.73 9.33
CA ILE A 18 -5.08 -7.68 7.98
C ILE A 18 -4.66 -6.39 7.26
N GLY A 19 -4.74 -6.40 5.93
CA GLY A 19 -4.63 -5.22 5.06
C GLY A 19 -3.39 -4.34 5.30
N PRO A 20 -3.52 -3.19 5.97
CA PRO A 20 -2.46 -2.19 6.12
C PRO A 20 -1.24 -2.67 6.92
N GLY A 21 -1.44 -3.46 7.98
CA GLY A 21 -0.35 -3.97 8.83
C GLY A 21 0.56 -4.97 8.08
N PRO A 22 -0.01 -6.04 7.49
CA PRO A 22 0.72 -6.97 6.64
C PRO A 22 1.42 -6.28 5.46
N PHE A 23 0.81 -5.26 4.84
CA PHE A 23 1.43 -4.47 3.79
C PHE A 23 2.66 -3.70 4.30
N ALA A 24 2.57 -3.02 5.44
CA ALA A 24 3.73 -2.33 6.04
C ALA A 24 4.89 -3.29 6.32
N ALA A 25 4.59 -4.46 6.89
CA ALA A 25 5.58 -5.49 7.18
C ALA A 25 6.17 -6.12 5.89
N MET A 26 5.39 -6.28 4.82
CA MET A 26 5.89 -6.65 3.49
C MET A 26 6.92 -5.65 3.00
N MET A 27 6.62 -4.36 3.09
CA MET A 27 7.54 -3.30 2.65
C MET A 27 8.86 -3.36 3.44
N LEU A 28 8.81 -3.55 4.75
CA LEU A 28 10.02 -3.69 5.58
C LEU A 28 10.83 -4.95 5.21
N ALA A 29 10.16 -6.09 4.98
CA ALA A 29 10.81 -7.35 4.57
C ALA A 29 11.44 -7.24 3.18
N ASP A 30 10.75 -6.60 2.22
CA ASP A 30 11.24 -6.31 0.88
C ASP A 30 12.49 -5.42 0.90
N LEU A 31 12.57 -4.50 1.86
CA LEU A 31 13.74 -3.66 2.11
C LEU A 31 14.88 -4.39 2.86
N GLY A 32 14.73 -5.68 3.16
CA GLY A 32 15.80 -6.52 3.72
C GLY A 32 15.75 -6.72 5.24
N ALA A 33 14.71 -6.25 5.93
CA ALA A 33 14.53 -6.56 7.34
C ALA A 33 14.19 -8.05 7.52
N ASP A 34 14.64 -8.66 8.62
CA ASP A 34 14.17 -9.95 9.09
C ASP A 34 12.84 -9.76 9.80
N VAL A 35 11.75 -10.09 9.12
CA VAL A 35 10.40 -9.95 9.65
C VAL A 35 9.87 -11.31 10.08
N VAL A 36 9.65 -11.45 11.39
CA VAL A 36 9.02 -12.62 12.00
C VAL A 36 7.55 -12.30 12.25
N ARG A 37 6.68 -12.93 11.48
CA ARG A 37 5.24 -12.88 11.68
C ARG A 37 4.83 -13.86 12.77
N VAL A 38 4.08 -13.38 13.75
CA VAL A 38 3.48 -14.17 14.82
C VAL A 38 2.05 -14.49 14.44
N ASP A 39 1.84 -15.69 13.94
CA ASP A 39 0.54 -16.25 13.58
C ASP A 39 -0.13 -16.93 14.78
N ARG A 40 -1.45 -17.14 14.67
CA ARG A 40 -2.20 -17.90 15.67
C ARG A 40 -2.01 -19.39 15.45
N VAL A 41 -1.87 -20.14 16.54
CA VAL A 41 -1.95 -21.62 16.52
C VAL A 41 -3.27 -22.05 15.87
N GLY A 42 -3.20 -23.02 14.96
CA GLY A 42 -4.33 -23.51 14.17
C GLY A 42 -4.61 -22.71 12.88
N GLY A 43 -3.90 -21.60 12.66
CA GLY A 43 -4.06 -20.77 11.47
C GLY A 43 -5.45 -20.15 11.33
N GLY A 44 -5.69 -19.54 10.17
CA GLY A 44 -6.99 -19.00 9.81
C GLY A 44 -7.36 -17.68 10.49
N GLY A 45 -8.43 -17.08 9.97
CA GLY A 45 -8.89 -15.75 10.33
C GLY A 45 -9.41 -15.01 9.12
N PHE A 46 -10.18 -13.96 9.34
CA PHE A 46 -10.60 -13.07 8.27
C PHE A 46 -9.35 -12.48 7.59
N GLY A 47 -9.23 -12.60 6.27
CA GLY A 47 -8.07 -12.15 5.49
C GLY A 47 -6.92 -13.16 5.37
N ALA A 48 -7.00 -14.34 6.00
CA ALA A 48 -6.00 -15.39 5.79
C ALA A 48 -6.22 -16.06 4.43
N MET A 49 -5.28 -15.85 3.50
CA MET A 49 -5.29 -16.44 2.17
C MET A 49 -4.01 -17.28 1.97
N PRO A 50 -4.11 -18.56 1.60
CA PRO A 50 -2.93 -19.36 1.24
C PRO A 50 -2.16 -18.67 0.11
N GLY A 51 -0.84 -18.56 0.27
CA GLY A 51 0.02 -17.89 -0.73
C GLY A 51 -0.20 -16.38 -0.84
N ASP A 52 -0.76 -15.70 0.18
CA ASP A 52 -0.90 -14.24 0.20
C ASP A 52 0.46 -13.57 0.02
N LEU A 53 0.64 -12.90 -1.12
CA LEU A 53 1.88 -12.25 -1.51
C LEU A 53 2.27 -11.11 -0.58
N LEU A 54 1.34 -10.55 0.19
CA LEU A 54 1.67 -9.62 1.27
C LEU A 54 2.57 -10.27 2.33
N ASN A 55 2.57 -11.61 2.44
CA ASN A 55 3.40 -12.37 3.37
C ASN A 55 4.79 -12.75 2.85
N ARG A 56 5.16 -12.40 1.62
CA ARG A 56 6.48 -12.73 1.07
C ARG A 56 7.63 -12.19 1.91
N ASN A 57 8.82 -12.77 1.76
CA ASN A 57 10.05 -12.37 2.46
C ASN A 57 10.01 -12.48 4.00
N ARG A 58 8.94 -13.04 4.58
CA ARG A 58 8.80 -13.22 6.03
C ARG A 58 9.14 -14.63 6.49
N ARG A 59 9.42 -14.75 7.79
CA ARG A 59 9.35 -16.01 8.53
C ARG A 59 8.08 -16.03 9.36
N SER A 60 7.54 -17.21 9.65
CA SER A 60 6.33 -17.36 10.47
C SER A 60 6.59 -18.22 11.71
N LEU A 61 6.09 -17.76 12.85
CA LEU A 61 6.04 -18.44 14.13
C LEU A 61 4.57 -18.50 14.56
N ALA A 62 4.06 -19.69 14.87
CA ALA A 62 2.69 -19.85 15.37
C ALA A 62 2.68 -19.89 16.90
N VAL A 63 1.97 -18.96 17.56
CA VAL A 63 1.90 -18.85 19.02
C VAL A 63 0.47 -18.57 19.48
N ASP A 64 0.03 -19.23 20.55
CA ASP A 64 -1.19 -18.85 21.27
C ASP A 64 -0.92 -17.71 22.26
N LEU A 65 -1.16 -16.48 21.78
CA LEU A 65 -0.99 -15.23 22.55
C LEU A 65 -1.90 -15.12 23.78
N LYS A 66 -2.92 -16.00 23.92
CA LYS A 66 -3.81 -15.98 25.10
C LYS A 66 -3.22 -16.69 26.31
N THR A 67 -2.15 -17.46 26.12
CA THR A 67 -1.48 -18.17 27.20
C THR A 67 -0.35 -17.33 27.80
N PRO A 68 -0.08 -17.43 29.12
CA PRO A 68 1.09 -16.79 29.72
C PRO A 68 2.41 -17.18 29.04
N ALA A 69 2.55 -18.45 28.66
CA ALA A 69 3.74 -18.96 27.97
C ALA A 69 3.89 -18.38 26.54
N GLY A 70 2.78 -18.19 25.81
CA GLY A 70 2.81 -17.54 24.50
C GLY A 70 3.22 -16.08 24.57
N ARG A 71 2.73 -15.35 25.59
CA ARG A 71 3.21 -13.98 25.89
C ARG A 71 4.70 -13.96 26.20
N GLU A 72 5.19 -14.89 27.03
CA GLU A 72 6.63 -15.00 27.35
C GLU A 72 7.48 -15.22 26.09
N VAL A 73 7.02 -16.07 25.16
CA VAL A 73 7.67 -16.30 23.86
C VAL A 73 7.81 -14.99 23.07
N VAL A 74 6.72 -14.22 22.94
CA VAL A 74 6.76 -12.98 22.16
C VAL A 74 7.63 -11.92 22.86
N LEU A 75 7.55 -11.77 24.18
CA LEU A 75 8.40 -10.84 24.92
C LEU A 75 9.89 -11.21 24.79
N ALA A 76 10.23 -12.49 24.74
CA ALA A 76 11.59 -12.94 24.50
C ALA A 76 12.10 -12.57 23.10
N LEU A 77 11.24 -12.64 22.08
CA LEU A 77 11.58 -12.14 20.73
C LEU A 77 11.76 -10.62 20.71
N VAL A 78 10.86 -9.89 21.38
CA VAL A 78 10.90 -8.42 21.47
C VAL A 78 12.20 -7.93 22.14
N ALA A 79 12.74 -8.68 23.10
CA ALA A 79 14.00 -8.36 23.76
C ALA A 79 15.18 -8.23 22.78
N GLY A 80 15.15 -8.94 21.65
CA GLY A 80 16.18 -8.91 20.60
C GLY A 80 15.73 -8.25 19.29
N ALA A 81 14.58 -7.58 19.26
CA ALA A 81 14.03 -6.95 18.06
C ALA A 81 14.34 -5.44 18.01
N ASP A 82 14.34 -4.87 16.81
CA ASP A 82 14.44 -3.42 16.61
C ASP A 82 13.04 -2.77 16.56
N ALA A 83 12.06 -3.48 16.01
CA ALA A 83 10.69 -3.02 15.94
C ALA A 83 9.66 -4.13 16.21
N LEU A 84 8.48 -3.73 16.69
CA LEU A 84 7.27 -4.54 16.68
C LEU A 84 6.18 -3.76 15.95
N VAL A 85 5.41 -4.43 15.08
CA VAL A 85 4.23 -3.86 14.42
C VAL A 85 2.98 -4.67 14.73
N GLU A 86 1.88 -3.98 15.00
CA GLU A 86 0.58 -4.60 15.27
C GLU A 86 -0.57 -3.75 14.75
N GLY A 87 -1.67 -4.40 14.39
CA GLY A 87 -2.88 -3.75 13.86
C GLY A 87 -4.14 -4.06 14.64
N PHE A 88 -4.02 -4.35 15.94
CA PHE A 88 -5.19 -4.61 16.77
C PHE A 88 -5.90 -3.31 17.17
N ARG A 89 -7.16 -3.45 17.60
CA ARG A 89 -7.88 -2.33 18.18
C ARG A 89 -7.17 -1.82 19.45
N PRO A 90 -7.27 -0.52 19.74
CA PRO A 90 -6.70 0.06 20.96
C PRO A 90 -7.03 -0.76 22.22
N GLY A 91 -6.00 -1.02 23.03
CA GLY A 91 -6.12 -1.78 24.28
C GLY A 91 -6.09 -3.31 24.16
N VAL A 92 -6.11 -3.88 22.94
CA VAL A 92 -6.03 -5.34 22.77
C VAL A 92 -4.67 -5.88 23.22
N THR A 93 -3.57 -5.29 22.72
CA THR A 93 -2.21 -5.73 23.05
C THR A 93 -1.88 -5.56 24.53
N GLU A 94 -2.41 -4.53 25.17
CA GLU A 94 -2.30 -4.29 26.61
C GLU A 94 -2.97 -5.41 27.40
N ARG A 95 -4.17 -5.87 26.99
CA ARG A 95 -4.83 -7.03 27.62
C ARG A 95 -4.07 -8.34 27.41
N LEU A 96 -3.31 -8.45 26.32
CA LEU A 96 -2.43 -9.58 26.05
C LEU A 96 -1.10 -9.48 26.81
N GLY A 97 -0.80 -8.36 27.48
CA GLY A 97 0.50 -8.10 28.10
C GLY A 97 1.64 -7.97 27.08
N LEU A 98 1.30 -7.47 25.89
CA LEU A 98 2.20 -7.21 24.77
C LEU A 98 2.08 -5.75 24.33
N GLY A 99 1.57 -4.86 25.19
CA GLY A 99 1.42 -3.45 24.87
C GLY A 99 2.77 -2.72 24.87
N PRO A 100 2.78 -1.43 24.46
CA PRO A 100 4.01 -0.64 24.41
C PRO A 100 4.81 -0.61 25.72
N ALA A 101 4.11 -0.57 26.87
CA ALA A 101 4.76 -0.58 28.17
C ALA A 101 5.42 -1.94 28.49
N ASP A 102 4.72 -3.05 28.25
CA ASP A 102 5.24 -4.41 28.49
C ASP A 102 6.48 -4.68 27.61
N CYS A 103 6.37 -4.35 26.32
CA CYS A 103 7.45 -4.52 25.35
C CYS A 103 8.65 -3.60 25.64
N ARG A 104 8.41 -2.36 26.08
CA ARG A 104 9.49 -1.44 26.49
C ARG A 104 10.23 -1.90 27.74
N ALA A 105 9.54 -2.61 28.66
CA ALA A 105 10.16 -3.12 29.88
C ALA A 105 11.26 -4.15 29.58
N VAL A 106 11.10 -4.95 28.52
CA VAL A 106 12.13 -5.90 28.06
C VAL A 106 13.07 -5.30 27.01
N ASN A 107 12.65 -4.26 26.29
CA ASN A 107 13.47 -3.58 25.29
C ASN A 107 13.21 -2.05 25.25
N PRO A 108 14.00 -1.24 25.98
CA PRO A 108 13.85 0.22 26.01
C PRO A 108 14.11 0.94 24.68
N ARG A 109 14.72 0.26 23.71
CA ARG A 109 15.07 0.82 22.38
C ARG A 109 14.04 0.47 21.30
N LEU A 110 13.04 -0.35 21.61
CA LEU A 110 12.05 -0.83 20.66
C LEU A 110 11.28 0.32 19.99
N VAL A 111 11.14 0.23 18.67
CA VAL A 111 10.13 0.98 17.91
C VAL A 111 8.83 0.17 17.88
N TYR A 112 7.77 0.68 18.49
CA TYR A 112 6.47 0.01 18.55
C TYR A 112 5.50 0.67 17.58
N GLY A 113 5.24 0.05 16.44
CA GLY A 113 4.32 0.53 15.41
C GLY A 113 2.89 0.03 15.60
N ARG A 114 1.92 0.95 15.58
CA ARG A 114 0.49 0.67 15.69
C ARG A 114 -0.20 1.07 14.41
N MET A 115 -0.89 0.13 13.78
CA MET A 115 -1.69 0.36 12.57
C MET A 115 -3.17 0.33 12.91
N THR A 116 -3.82 1.48 12.89
CA THR A 116 -5.28 1.54 13.08
C THR A 116 -5.94 2.38 12.01
N GLY A 117 -7.25 2.23 11.86
CA GLY A 117 -7.99 3.11 10.98
C GLY A 117 -8.22 4.50 11.56
N TRP A 118 -8.63 4.55 12.83
CA TRP A 118 -9.07 5.76 13.51
C TRP A 118 -8.01 6.46 14.38
N GLY A 119 -6.91 5.78 14.71
CA GLY A 119 -5.93 6.23 15.72
C GLY A 119 -6.09 5.51 17.06
N GLN A 120 -5.10 5.68 17.94
CA GLN A 120 -5.17 5.14 19.31
C GLN A 120 -6.10 5.93 20.23
N ASP A 121 -6.45 7.16 19.86
CA ASP A 121 -7.33 8.06 20.60
C ASP A 121 -8.43 8.70 19.73
N GLY A 122 -9.24 9.55 20.34
CA GLY A 122 -10.41 10.15 19.70
C GLY A 122 -11.70 9.32 19.84
N PRO A 123 -12.84 9.89 19.43
CA PRO A 123 -14.17 9.32 19.70
C PRO A 123 -14.44 8.00 18.95
N LEU A 124 -13.73 7.75 17.85
CA LEU A 124 -13.89 6.54 17.03
C LEU A 124 -12.84 5.46 17.31
N ALA A 125 -11.78 5.73 18.07
CA ALA A 125 -10.77 4.73 18.45
C ALA A 125 -11.35 3.37 18.92
N PRO A 126 -12.43 3.29 19.72
CA PRO A 126 -12.96 2.00 20.17
C PRO A 126 -13.86 1.30 19.13
N THR A 127 -14.26 1.96 18.04
CA THR A 127 -15.22 1.44 17.07
C THR A 127 -14.54 0.63 15.97
N ALA A 128 -15.31 -0.26 15.33
CA ALA A 128 -14.85 -0.97 14.15
C ALA A 128 -14.94 -0.05 12.92
N GLY A 129 -14.13 -0.33 11.92
CA GLY A 129 -14.23 0.24 10.59
C GLY A 129 -13.42 -0.60 9.60
N HIS A 130 -13.57 -0.31 8.32
CA HIS A 130 -12.72 -0.80 7.24
C HIS A 130 -12.27 0.39 6.37
N ASP A 131 -11.37 0.13 5.41
CA ASP A 131 -10.84 1.10 4.45
C ASP A 131 -11.86 2.19 4.04
N ILE A 132 -13.03 1.78 3.54
CA ILE A 132 -14.07 2.69 3.07
C ILE A 132 -14.64 3.61 4.17
N ASP A 133 -14.78 3.12 5.41
CA ASP A 133 -15.29 3.89 6.54
C ASP A 133 -14.28 4.99 6.92
N TYR A 134 -12.99 4.65 6.90
CA TYR A 134 -11.91 5.60 7.17
C TYR A 134 -11.86 6.68 6.08
N LEU A 135 -11.97 6.30 4.81
CA LEU A 135 -12.02 7.24 3.70
C LEU A 135 -13.25 8.17 3.78
N ALA A 136 -14.40 7.66 4.22
CA ALA A 136 -15.65 8.42 4.28
C ALA A 136 -15.55 9.67 5.17
N LEU A 137 -14.69 9.67 6.19
CA LEU A 137 -14.54 10.81 7.11
C LEU A 137 -13.45 11.82 6.73
N THR A 138 -12.63 11.50 5.73
CA THR A 138 -11.49 12.36 5.31
C THR A 138 -11.85 13.32 4.18
N GLY A 139 -13.02 13.15 3.56
CA GLY A 139 -13.40 13.84 2.32
C GLY A 139 -12.80 13.21 1.05
N ALA A 140 -11.80 12.32 1.17
CA ALA A 140 -11.17 11.69 0.02
C ALA A 140 -12.13 10.77 -0.75
N LEU A 141 -13.01 10.04 -0.05
CA LEU A 141 -14.04 9.22 -0.70
C LEU A 141 -15.00 10.10 -1.51
N HIS A 142 -15.46 11.22 -0.94
CA HIS A 142 -16.32 12.17 -1.65
C HIS A 142 -15.65 12.73 -2.91
N GLY A 143 -14.34 12.95 -2.88
CA GLY A 143 -13.58 13.39 -4.05
C GLY A 143 -13.38 12.34 -5.15
N THR A 144 -13.74 11.06 -4.93
CA THR A 144 -13.41 9.95 -5.84
C THR A 144 -14.63 9.46 -6.64
N GLY A 145 -14.52 9.47 -7.97
CA GLY A 145 -15.56 9.01 -8.91
C GLY A 145 -16.07 10.10 -9.87
N ARG A 146 -17.12 9.81 -10.65
CA ARG A 146 -17.66 10.73 -11.66
C ARG A 146 -18.66 11.74 -11.07
N ALA A 147 -18.81 12.87 -11.78
CA ALA A 147 -19.85 13.85 -11.51
C ALA A 147 -21.24 13.22 -11.67
N GLY A 148 -22.15 13.50 -10.75
CA GLY A 148 -23.52 12.97 -10.77
C GLY A 148 -23.69 11.51 -10.38
N GLU A 149 -22.60 10.75 -10.20
CA GLU A 149 -22.63 9.36 -9.74
C GLU A 149 -22.40 9.25 -8.22
N ARG A 150 -22.51 8.06 -7.64
CA ARG A 150 -22.13 7.83 -6.24
C ARG A 150 -20.60 7.86 -6.06
N PRO A 151 -20.06 8.25 -4.89
CA PRO A 151 -18.65 8.03 -4.56
C PRO A 151 -18.25 6.56 -4.71
N VAL A 152 -17.02 6.32 -5.18
CA VAL A 152 -16.47 4.97 -5.38
C VAL A 152 -15.16 4.82 -4.60
N PRO A 153 -15.01 3.78 -3.75
CA PRO A 153 -13.74 3.55 -3.07
C PRO A 153 -12.64 3.20 -4.10
N PRO A 154 -11.46 3.85 -4.05
CA PRO A 154 -10.36 3.62 -4.99
C PRO A 154 -9.59 2.34 -4.65
N MET A 155 -10.31 1.20 -4.64
CA MET A 155 -9.85 -0.04 -4.02
C MET A 155 -9.38 0.22 -2.57
N ASN A 156 -8.55 -0.64 -2.00
CA ASN A 156 -7.89 -0.41 -0.71
C ASN A 156 -6.52 0.29 -0.87
N LEU A 157 -6.22 0.85 -2.05
CA LEU A 157 -4.92 1.46 -2.33
C LEU A 157 -4.72 2.79 -1.60
N LEU A 158 -5.77 3.59 -1.47
CA LEU A 158 -5.68 4.93 -0.86
C LEU A 158 -5.65 4.86 0.67
N GLY A 159 -6.58 4.14 1.28
CA GLY A 159 -6.71 4.05 2.73
C GLY A 159 -5.69 3.08 3.31
N ASP A 160 -5.97 1.78 3.22
CA ASP A 160 -5.15 0.73 3.83
C ASP A 160 -3.67 0.82 3.42
N PHE A 161 -3.36 0.93 2.12
CA PHE A 161 -1.96 0.89 1.69
C PHE A 161 -1.28 2.26 1.72
N GLY A 162 -1.86 3.28 1.08
CA GLY A 162 -1.29 4.63 1.02
C GLY A 162 -1.31 5.35 2.37
N GLY A 163 -2.49 5.51 2.96
CA GLY A 163 -2.68 6.24 4.22
C GLY A 163 -2.30 5.41 5.46
N GLY A 164 -2.42 4.10 5.40
CA GLY A 164 -2.04 3.19 6.49
C GLY A 164 -0.62 2.66 6.34
N GLY A 165 -0.48 1.57 5.60
CA GLY A 165 0.72 0.73 5.59
C GLY A 165 2.00 1.45 5.17
N MET A 166 1.94 2.33 4.16
CA MET A 166 3.09 3.17 3.78
C MET A 166 3.46 4.18 4.87
N MET A 167 2.48 4.81 5.53
CA MET A 167 2.74 5.75 6.62
C MET A 167 3.36 5.04 7.83
N LEU A 168 2.89 3.83 8.16
CA LEU A 168 3.52 3.01 9.19
C LEU A 168 4.94 2.60 8.82
N ALA A 169 5.17 2.09 7.61
CA ALA A 169 6.51 1.70 7.17
C ALA A 169 7.49 2.89 7.22
N LEU A 170 7.06 4.06 6.74
CA LEU A 170 7.83 5.30 6.83
C LEU A 170 8.10 5.69 8.30
N GLY A 171 7.08 5.66 9.15
CA GLY A 171 7.19 5.99 10.58
C GLY A 171 8.14 5.05 11.32
N VAL A 172 8.07 3.74 11.06
CA VAL A 172 8.98 2.75 11.63
C VAL A 172 10.41 3.00 11.18
N VAL A 173 10.66 3.21 9.88
CA VAL A 173 12.01 3.50 9.37
C VAL A 173 12.57 4.80 9.96
N ALA A 174 11.75 5.85 10.06
CA ALA A 174 12.15 7.12 10.66
C ALA A 174 12.47 6.99 12.15
N ALA A 175 11.65 6.24 12.90
CA ALA A 175 11.88 5.97 14.31
C ALA A 175 13.13 5.11 14.53
N LEU A 176 13.37 4.10 13.70
CA LEU A 176 14.60 3.29 13.72
C LEU A 176 15.83 4.15 13.44
N TYR A 177 15.76 5.05 12.47
CA TYR A 177 16.82 6.02 12.19
C TYR A 177 17.11 6.91 13.41
N ALA A 178 16.06 7.43 14.06
CA ALA A 178 16.20 8.24 15.27
C ALA A 178 16.81 7.43 16.43
N VAL A 179 16.37 6.18 16.65
CA VAL A 179 16.91 5.30 17.70
C VAL A 179 18.38 4.96 17.45
N ARG A 180 18.77 4.77 16.19
CA ARG A 180 20.19 4.60 15.81
C ARG A 180 21.01 5.87 16.07
N ALA A 181 20.40 7.04 15.93
CA ALA A 181 21.00 8.33 16.27
C ALA A 181 20.98 8.67 17.78
N GLY A 182 20.47 7.78 18.64
CA GLY A 182 20.50 7.92 20.09
C GLY A 182 19.17 8.32 20.74
N ALA A 183 18.08 8.42 19.99
CA ALA A 183 16.74 8.56 20.58
C ALA A 183 16.35 7.28 21.36
N PRO A 184 15.51 7.38 22.41
CA PRO A 184 14.92 6.21 23.04
C PRO A 184 13.95 5.50 22.08
N GLY A 185 13.60 4.25 22.40
CA GLY A 185 12.47 3.59 21.74
C GLY A 185 11.19 4.41 21.87
N GLN A 186 10.27 4.25 20.92
CA GLN A 186 9.07 5.09 20.81
C GLN A 186 7.92 4.36 20.13
N VAL A 187 6.71 4.88 20.34
CA VAL A 187 5.51 4.40 19.67
C VAL A 187 5.30 5.21 18.39
N VAL A 188 5.04 4.52 17.30
CA VAL A 188 4.55 5.11 16.05
C VAL A 188 3.06 4.79 15.96
N ASP A 189 2.21 5.79 16.20
CA ASP A 189 0.77 5.67 15.96
C ASP A 189 0.49 6.08 14.51
N ALA A 190 0.15 5.10 13.66
CA ALA A 190 -0.21 5.32 12.28
C ALA A 190 -1.70 5.03 12.09
N ALA A 191 -2.47 6.11 11.92
CA ALA A 191 -3.89 6.07 11.63
C ALA A 191 -4.15 6.27 10.13
N ILE A 192 -5.02 5.46 9.52
CA ILE A 192 -5.42 5.62 8.11
C ILE A 192 -6.04 7.00 7.87
N VAL A 193 -6.89 7.49 8.79
CA VAL A 193 -7.50 8.83 8.66
C VAL A 193 -6.45 9.95 8.60
N ASP A 194 -5.37 9.84 9.37
CA ASP A 194 -4.29 10.82 9.36
C ASP A 194 -3.52 10.74 8.04
N GLY A 195 -3.13 9.53 7.64
CA GLY A 195 -2.36 9.33 6.42
C GLY A 195 -3.12 9.74 5.16
N VAL A 196 -4.41 9.42 5.05
CA VAL A 196 -5.24 9.87 3.93
C VAL A 196 -5.40 11.39 3.92
N SER A 197 -5.56 12.01 5.09
CA SER A 197 -5.62 13.47 5.18
C SER A 197 -4.31 14.13 4.74
N VAL A 198 -3.16 13.54 5.09
CA VAL A 198 -1.83 13.97 4.61
C VAL A 198 -1.72 13.81 3.09
N LEU A 199 -2.17 12.69 2.52
CA LEU A 199 -2.18 12.48 1.07
C LEU A 199 -3.07 13.51 0.34
N ALA A 200 -4.12 14.01 0.99
CA ALA A 200 -5.02 15.02 0.45
C ALA A 200 -4.52 16.48 0.60
N THR A 201 -3.31 16.71 1.12
CA THR A 201 -2.79 18.08 1.41
C THR A 201 -2.88 19.03 0.21
N GLN A 202 -2.54 18.57 -1.01
CA GLN A 202 -2.63 19.41 -2.21
C GLN A 202 -4.08 19.86 -2.50
N ILE A 203 -5.06 19.00 -2.24
CA ILE A 203 -6.49 19.32 -2.43
C ILE A 203 -6.91 20.41 -1.44
N HIS A 204 -6.47 20.33 -0.18
CA HIS A 204 -6.70 21.40 0.79
C HIS A 204 -6.13 22.74 0.33
N ALA A 205 -4.92 22.75 -0.23
CA ALA A 205 -4.31 23.97 -0.76
C ALA A 205 -5.10 24.53 -1.96
N LEU A 206 -5.50 23.68 -2.92
CA LEU A 206 -6.29 24.10 -4.08
C LEU A 206 -7.68 24.64 -3.69
N ARG A 207 -8.33 24.04 -2.69
CA ARG A 207 -9.60 24.54 -2.13
C ARG A 207 -9.42 25.93 -1.52
N GLN A 208 -8.33 26.17 -0.78
CA GLN A 208 -8.05 27.45 -0.15
C GLN A 208 -7.94 28.60 -1.17
N VAL A 209 -7.39 28.33 -2.36
CA VAL A 209 -7.25 29.33 -3.44
C VAL A 209 -8.39 29.28 -4.46
N GLY A 210 -9.46 28.51 -4.20
CA GLY A 210 -10.63 28.41 -5.08
C GLY A 210 -10.41 27.63 -6.38
N MET A 211 -9.28 26.93 -6.51
CA MET A 211 -8.93 26.11 -7.69
C MET A 211 -9.48 24.68 -7.60
N TRP A 212 -10.11 24.31 -6.50
CA TRP A 212 -10.81 23.04 -6.33
C TRP A 212 -12.24 23.26 -5.84
N GLN A 213 -13.20 22.74 -6.60
CA GLN A 213 -14.62 22.77 -6.30
C GLN A 213 -15.02 21.54 -5.49
N ASP A 214 -16.01 21.71 -4.61
CA ASP A 214 -16.51 20.62 -3.77
C ASP A 214 -17.32 19.58 -4.57
N ALA A 215 -17.81 19.96 -5.75
CA ALA A 215 -18.39 19.03 -6.69
C ALA A 215 -17.31 18.06 -7.22
N ARG A 216 -17.57 16.76 -7.08
CA ARG A 216 -16.71 15.70 -7.60
C ARG A 216 -16.81 15.60 -9.13
N GLY A 217 -15.70 15.28 -9.78
CA GLY A 217 -15.62 15.04 -11.21
C GLY A 217 -15.75 16.33 -12.02
N THR A 218 -15.43 17.47 -11.42
CA THR A 218 -15.47 18.80 -12.07
C THR A 218 -14.13 19.54 -11.99
N ASN A 219 -13.10 18.89 -11.46
CA ASN A 219 -11.77 19.47 -11.24
C ASN A 219 -10.76 18.93 -12.26
N LEU A 220 -9.55 19.48 -12.24
CA LEU A 220 -8.50 19.09 -13.19
C LEU A 220 -8.05 17.63 -13.04
N LEU A 221 -8.05 17.07 -11.82
CA LEU A 221 -7.42 15.78 -11.51
C LEU A 221 -8.40 14.69 -11.03
N ASP A 222 -9.71 14.96 -11.03
CA ASP A 222 -10.75 14.01 -10.57
C ASP A 222 -11.65 13.51 -11.71
N GLY A 223 -11.21 13.70 -12.97
CA GLY A 223 -11.97 13.34 -14.17
C GLY A 223 -12.88 14.44 -14.70
N GLY A 224 -12.79 15.67 -14.18
CA GLY A 224 -13.52 16.83 -14.72
C GLY A 224 -12.94 17.39 -16.01
N ALA A 225 -11.62 17.44 -16.15
CA ALA A 225 -10.95 17.96 -17.36
C ALA A 225 -10.94 16.93 -18.52
N PRO A 226 -11.37 17.29 -19.74
CA PRO A 226 -11.39 16.36 -20.88
C PRO A 226 -10.00 15.87 -21.33
N PHE A 227 -8.95 16.59 -21.01
CA PHE A 227 -7.57 16.23 -21.34
C PHE A 227 -6.83 15.57 -20.15
N TYR A 228 -7.58 15.19 -19.11
CA TYR A 228 -7.13 14.36 -18.00
C TYR A 228 -8.23 13.35 -17.66
N ASP A 229 -8.38 12.32 -18.50
CA ASP A 229 -9.47 11.35 -18.41
C ASP A 229 -9.18 10.03 -19.17
N THR A 230 -10.11 9.08 -19.08
CA THR A 230 -10.14 7.84 -19.85
C THR A 230 -11.24 7.87 -20.91
N TYR A 231 -10.94 7.41 -22.11
CA TYR A 231 -11.85 7.35 -23.24
C TYR A 231 -11.99 5.93 -23.79
N GLU A 232 -13.22 5.51 -24.06
CA GLU A 232 -13.54 4.25 -24.73
C GLU A 232 -13.14 4.31 -26.21
N CYS A 233 -12.50 3.26 -26.70
CA CYS A 233 -12.04 3.08 -28.08
C CYS A 233 -13.02 2.21 -28.90
N ALA A 234 -12.75 2.01 -30.19
CA ALA A 234 -13.63 1.25 -31.10
C ALA A 234 -13.90 -0.21 -30.66
N ASP A 235 -13.00 -0.78 -29.87
CA ASP A 235 -13.04 -2.15 -29.35
C ASP A 235 -13.58 -2.25 -27.92
N GLY A 236 -14.14 -1.16 -27.37
CA GLY A 236 -14.68 -1.10 -26.00
C GLY A 236 -13.60 -1.06 -24.90
N ARG A 237 -12.31 -1.08 -25.28
CA ARG A 237 -11.19 -0.89 -24.34
C ARG A 237 -10.90 0.60 -24.18
N HIS A 238 -10.09 0.98 -23.20
CA HIS A 238 -9.91 2.39 -22.81
C HIS A 238 -8.49 2.90 -23.02
N LEU A 239 -8.38 4.17 -23.41
CA LEU A 239 -7.15 4.95 -23.45
C LEU A 239 -7.19 5.99 -22.32
N ALA A 240 -6.13 6.09 -21.52
CA ALA A 240 -5.95 7.18 -20.56
C ALA A 240 -5.23 8.34 -21.24
N VAL A 241 -5.70 9.56 -21.00
CA VAL A 241 -5.16 10.83 -21.50
C VAL A 241 -4.86 11.71 -20.29
N GLY A 242 -3.66 12.30 -20.26
CA GLY A 242 -3.19 13.17 -19.18
C GLY A 242 -2.41 14.38 -19.70
N ALA A 243 -2.82 14.96 -20.83
CA ALA A 243 -2.17 16.08 -21.50
C ALA A 243 -2.59 17.44 -20.88
N LEU A 244 -2.19 17.69 -19.63
CA LEU A 244 -2.55 18.91 -18.89
C LEU A 244 -1.86 20.16 -19.44
N GLU A 245 -0.56 20.05 -19.71
CA GLU A 245 0.29 21.15 -20.16
C GLU A 245 0.04 21.50 -21.64
N PRO A 246 0.05 22.80 -22.02
CA PRO A 246 -0.25 23.24 -23.38
C PRO A 246 0.52 22.49 -24.48
N ARG A 247 1.83 22.35 -24.34
CA ARG A 247 2.67 21.66 -25.34
C ARG A 247 2.32 20.17 -25.54
N PHE A 248 1.90 19.48 -24.49
CA PHE A 248 1.54 18.06 -24.55
C PHE A 248 0.15 17.89 -25.16
N TYR A 249 -0.76 18.83 -24.86
CA TYR A 249 -2.05 18.92 -25.51
C TYR A 249 -1.92 19.21 -27.01
N ASP A 250 -1.08 20.17 -27.39
CA ASP A 250 -0.84 20.51 -28.79
C ASP A 250 -0.27 19.31 -29.57
N GLU A 251 0.62 18.54 -28.95
CA GLU A 251 1.17 17.31 -29.53
C GLU A 251 0.10 16.23 -29.70
N LEU A 252 -0.75 16.02 -28.68
CA LEU A 252 -1.90 15.11 -28.76
C LEU A 252 -2.84 15.50 -29.91
N VAL A 253 -3.18 16.78 -30.01
CA VAL A 253 -4.03 17.33 -31.09
C VAL A 253 -3.39 17.06 -32.45
N ARG A 254 -2.10 17.37 -32.61
CA ARG A 254 -1.35 17.18 -33.85
C ARG A 254 -1.30 15.72 -34.31
N LEU A 255 -1.02 14.80 -33.39
CA LEU A 255 -0.89 13.37 -33.71
C LEU A 255 -2.24 12.70 -33.98
N THR A 256 -3.27 13.07 -33.22
CA THR A 256 -4.60 12.48 -33.35
C THR A 256 -5.43 13.09 -34.48
N GLY A 257 -5.04 14.28 -34.96
CA GLY A 257 -5.81 15.05 -35.93
C GLY A 257 -7.08 15.65 -35.33
N PHE A 258 -7.09 15.92 -34.01
CA PHE A 258 -8.23 16.54 -33.34
C PHE A 258 -8.42 18.01 -33.80
N PRO A 259 -9.67 18.51 -33.90
CA PRO A 259 -10.93 17.77 -33.82
C PRO A 259 -11.25 17.06 -35.14
N LEU A 260 -12.22 16.15 -35.14
CA LEU A 260 -12.74 15.56 -36.39
C LEU A 260 -13.45 16.62 -37.26
N ASP A 261 -13.52 16.39 -38.57
CA ASP A 261 -14.28 17.27 -39.47
C ASP A 261 -15.74 17.43 -39.00
N GLY A 262 -16.17 18.67 -38.81
CA GLY A 262 -17.50 19.02 -38.31
C GLY A 262 -17.60 19.23 -36.79
N ASP A 263 -16.53 18.96 -36.04
CA ASP A 263 -16.43 19.30 -34.63
C ASP A 263 -15.83 20.70 -34.44
N GLU A 264 -16.30 21.43 -33.42
CA GLU A 264 -15.62 22.64 -32.96
C GLU A 264 -14.39 22.25 -32.12
N ALA A 265 -13.32 23.04 -32.19
CA ALA A 265 -12.19 22.97 -31.26
C ALA A 265 -12.37 24.07 -30.20
N PRO A 266 -13.27 23.90 -29.21
CA PRO A 266 -13.54 24.96 -28.26
C PRO A 266 -12.32 25.19 -27.36
N ASP A 267 -12.21 26.40 -26.82
CA ASP A 267 -11.12 26.76 -25.91
C ASP A 267 -11.17 25.87 -24.65
N ARG A 268 -10.16 25.02 -24.51
CA ARG A 268 -10.04 24.10 -23.37
C ARG A 268 -9.83 24.81 -22.03
N THR A 269 -9.40 26.07 -22.04
CA THR A 269 -9.10 26.82 -20.81
C THR A 269 -10.36 27.34 -20.13
N ASP A 270 -11.48 27.38 -20.85
CA ASP A 270 -12.81 27.67 -20.30
C ASP A 270 -13.53 26.36 -19.92
N PRO A 271 -13.79 26.10 -18.62
CA PRO A 271 -14.52 24.93 -18.18
C PRO A 271 -15.93 24.79 -18.75
N ALA A 272 -16.56 25.89 -19.20
CA ALA A 272 -17.87 25.84 -19.86
C ALA A 272 -17.83 25.01 -21.17
N ASN A 273 -16.66 24.93 -21.82
CA ASN A 273 -16.45 24.19 -23.05
C ASN A 273 -16.14 22.70 -22.82
N TRP A 274 -15.82 22.29 -21.58
CA TRP A 274 -15.36 20.94 -21.29
C TRP A 274 -16.36 19.83 -21.67
N PRO A 275 -17.69 19.98 -21.49
CA PRO A 275 -18.64 18.96 -21.93
C PRO A 275 -18.59 18.71 -23.45
N ALA A 276 -18.52 19.77 -24.26
CA ALA A 276 -18.42 19.66 -25.72
C ALA A 276 -17.08 19.07 -26.15
N LEU A 277 -15.98 19.55 -25.55
CA LEU A 277 -14.64 19.05 -25.81
C LEU A 277 -14.49 17.55 -25.50
N ARG A 278 -15.06 17.10 -24.36
CA ARG A 278 -15.12 15.70 -23.97
C ARG A 278 -15.86 14.85 -24.99
N ALA A 279 -17.01 15.32 -25.47
CA ALA A 279 -17.78 14.61 -26.47
C ALA A 279 -17.00 14.45 -27.79
N ALA A 280 -16.25 15.48 -28.20
CA ALA A 280 -15.38 15.41 -29.37
C ALA A 280 -14.22 14.42 -29.20
N TRP A 281 -13.50 14.46 -28.07
CA TRP A 281 -12.46 13.47 -27.77
C TRP A 281 -13.01 12.04 -27.72
N ALA A 282 -14.17 11.83 -27.09
CA ALA A 282 -14.81 10.52 -27.03
C ALA A 282 -15.21 9.99 -28.43
N ARG A 283 -15.70 10.86 -29.32
CA ARG A 283 -15.96 10.48 -30.71
C ARG A 283 -14.67 10.10 -31.44
N LEU A 284 -13.63 10.92 -31.30
CA LEU A 284 -12.33 10.67 -31.94
C LEU A 284 -11.75 9.33 -31.50
N PHE A 285 -11.65 9.07 -30.19
CA PHE A 285 -11.03 7.84 -29.70
C PHE A 285 -11.83 6.58 -30.08
N ARG A 286 -13.14 6.69 -30.32
CA ARG A 286 -13.95 5.58 -30.87
C ARG A 286 -13.68 5.23 -32.35
N THR A 287 -12.86 5.98 -33.06
CA THR A 287 -12.56 5.71 -34.49
C THR A 287 -11.51 4.63 -34.71
N ARG A 288 -10.72 4.29 -33.68
CA ARG A 288 -9.68 3.25 -33.72
C ARG A 288 -9.71 2.43 -32.45
N THR A 289 -9.11 1.25 -32.49
CA THR A 289 -8.93 0.39 -31.31
C THR A 289 -7.95 1.02 -30.31
N ARG A 290 -7.98 0.57 -29.05
CA ARG A 290 -7.03 1.05 -28.02
C ARG A 290 -5.59 0.89 -28.47
N ASP A 291 -5.25 -0.25 -29.05
CA ASP A 291 -3.86 -0.59 -29.39
C ASP A 291 -3.38 0.20 -30.62
N GLU A 292 -4.24 0.49 -31.59
CA GLU A 292 -3.91 1.40 -32.71
C GLU A 292 -3.65 2.84 -32.23
N TRP A 293 -4.40 3.32 -31.22
CA TRP A 293 -4.12 4.62 -30.60
C TRP A 293 -2.82 4.61 -29.81
N ALA A 294 -2.59 3.55 -29.02
CA ALA A 294 -1.37 3.40 -28.25
C ALA A 294 -0.13 3.35 -29.15
N GLU A 295 -0.21 2.66 -30.30
CA GLU A 295 0.87 2.63 -31.29
C GLU A 295 1.09 4.00 -31.94
N LEU A 296 0.02 4.70 -32.34
CA LEU A 296 0.12 6.04 -32.92
C LEU A 296 0.79 7.05 -31.98
N LEU A 297 0.47 6.97 -30.68
CA LEU A 297 0.91 7.92 -29.65
C LEU A 297 2.18 7.44 -28.93
N ALA A 298 2.71 6.27 -29.28
CA ALA A 298 3.93 5.73 -28.72
C ALA A 298 5.11 6.68 -28.94
N ASP A 299 6.04 6.70 -27.99
CA ASP A 299 7.27 7.51 -28.04
C ASP A 299 7.04 9.02 -28.29
N SER A 300 5.86 9.54 -27.91
CA SER A 300 5.50 10.95 -28.01
C SER A 300 5.26 11.61 -26.65
N ASP A 301 5.26 12.94 -26.65
CA ASP A 301 4.91 13.76 -25.49
C ASP A 301 3.38 14.02 -25.38
N ALA A 302 2.55 13.24 -26.06
CA ALA A 302 1.08 13.43 -26.07
C ALA A 302 0.38 13.02 -24.76
N CYS A 303 1.14 12.44 -23.81
CA CYS A 303 0.63 12.01 -22.49
C CYS A 303 -0.61 11.10 -22.59
N ALA A 304 -0.55 10.06 -23.43
CA ALA A 304 -1.60 9.05 -23.55
C ALA A 304 -1.03 7.64 -23.38
N ALA A 305 -1.81 6.74 -22.78
CA ALA A 305 -1.42 5.36 -22.56
C ALA A 305 -2.63 4.41 -22.60
N PRO A 306 -2.46 3.16 -23.04
CA PRO A 306 -3.53 2.16 -22.96
C PRO A 306 -3.85 1.85 -21.49
N VAL A 307 -5.14 1.76 -21.15
CA VAL A 307 -5.55 1.19 -19.86
C VAL A 307 -5.40 -0.32 -19.96
N LEU A 308 -4.42 -0.86 -19.23
CA LEU A 308 -4.07 -2.28 -19.21
C LEU A 308 -4.79 -2.98 -18.05
N ASP A 309 -5.20 -4.22 -18.29
CA ASP A 309 -5.68 -5.10 -17.23
C ASP A 309 -4.53 -5.83 -16.48
N TRP A 310 -4.90 -6.68 -15.52
CA TRP A 310 -3.95 -7.44 -14.69
C TRP A 310 -3.11 -8.46 -15.47
N ALA A 311 -3.59 -8.96 -16.61
CA ALA A 311 -2.88 -9.91 -17.46
C ALA A 311 -1.96 -9.20 -18.46
N GLU A 312 -2.37 -8.02 -18.93
CA GLU A 312 -1.61 -7.21 -19.89
C GLU A 312 -0.42 -6.49 -19.25
N ALA A 313 -0.59 -5.91 -18.05
CA ALA A 313 0.41 -5.07 -17.42
C ALA A 313 1.79 -5.75 -17.22
N PRO A 314 1.89 -7.02 -16.77
CA PRO A 314 3.18 -7.70 -16.64
C PRO A 314 3.94 -7.86 -17.97
N ALA A 315 3.22 -7.96 -19.09
CA ALA A 315 3.80 -8.16 -20.41
C ALA A 315 4.13 -6.85 -21.15
N HIS A 316 3.67 -5.70 -20.67
CA HIS A 316 3.92 -4.42 -21.34
C HIS A 316 5.42 -4.14 -21.47
N PRO A 317 5.95 -3.78 -22.67
CA PRO A 317 7.39 -3.68 -22.91
C PRO A 317 8.14 -2.79 -21.92
N HIS A 318 7.56 -1.65 -21.54
CA HIS A 318 8.17 -0.76 -20.55
C HIS A 318 8.24 -1.37 -19.15
N LEU A 319 7.18 -2.08 -18.72
CA LEU A 319 7.10 -2.69 -17.39
C LEU A 319 7.99 -3.93 -17.30
N ALA A 320 8.04 -4.72 -18.38
CA ALA A 320 8.94 -5.87 -18.54
C ALA A 320 10.41 -5.43 -18.56
N ALA A 321 10.78 -4.43 -19.37
CA ALA A 321 12.15 -3.92 -19.43
C ALA A 321 12.60 -3.33 -18.07
N ARG A 322 11.66 -2.76 -17.32
CA ARG A 322 11.93 -2.29 -15.96
C ARG A 322 11.95 -3.41 -14.93
N GLY A 323 11.45 -4.61 -15.20
CA GLY A 323 11.26 -5.65 -14.18
C GLY A 323 10.31 -5.20 -13.07
N VAL A 324 9.21 -4.53 -13.43
CA VAL A 324 8.18 -4.12 -12.44
C VAL A 324 7.46 -5.33 -11.88
N PHE A 325 7.27 -6.37 -12.68
CA PHE A 325 6.77 -7.66 -12.26
C PHE A 325 7.88 -8.71 -12.35
N VAL A 326 7.88 -9.63 -11.39
CA VAL A 326 8.79 -10.78 -11.28
C VAL A 326 7.96 -12.04 -11.06
N ALA A 327 8.54 -13.21 -11.37
CA ALA A 327 7.86 -14.49 -11.21
C ALA A 327 8.72 -15.50 -10.42
N PRO A 328 9.09 -15.21 -9.16
CA PRO A 328 9.73 -16.20 -8.30
C PRO A 328 8.79 -17.40 -8.16
N ASP A 329 9.35 -18.61 -8.31
CA ASP A 329 8.62 -19.87 -8.26
C ASP A 329 7.39 -19.94 -9.20
N GLY A 330 7.44 -19.18 -10.32
CA GLY A 330 6.38 -19.15 -11.32
C GLY A 330 5.17 -18.27 -10.99
N VAL A 331 5.18 -17.55 -9.87
CA VAL A 331 4.05 -16.68 -9.46
C VAL A 331 4.34 -15.21 -9.82
N THR A 332 3.64 -14.69 -10.83
CA THR A 332 3.78 -13.29 -11.26
C THR A 332 3.29 -12.32 -10.19
N GLN A 333 4.15 -11.40 -9.78
CA GLN A 333 3.88 -10.42 -8.73
C GLN A 333 4.74 -9.16 -8.89
N PRO A 334 4.37 -8.02 -8.27
CA PRO A 334 5.20 -6.81 -8.29
C PRO A 334 6.57 -7.06 -7.64
N ALA A 335 7.65 -6.57 -8.24
CA ALA A 335 8.96 -6.55 -7.60
C ALA A 335 8.99 -5.56 -6.41
N PRO A 336 9.89 -5.75 -5.43
CA PRO A 336 10.14 -4.76 -4.39
C PRO A 336 10.39 -3.36 -4.94
N ALA A 337 9.86 -2.35 -4.25
CA ALA A 337 10.03 -0.94 -4.56
C ALA A 337 10.23 -0.11 -3.27
N PRO A 338 10.93 1.03 -3.32
CA PRO A 338 11.63 1.59 -4.48
C PRO A 338 12.94 0.82 -4.80
N ARG A 339 13.62 1.24 -5.87
CA ARG A 339 14.90 0.64 -6.31
C ARG A 339 16.07 1.41 -5.71
N PHE A 340 17.03 0.68 -5.18
CA PHE A 340 18.25 1.24 -4.60
C PHE A 340 19.46 0.86 -5.45
N SER A 341 20.33 1.83 -5.73
CA SER A 341 21.52 1.62 -6.56
C SER A 341 22.62 0.82 -5.86
N ALA A 342 22.74 0.93 -4.53
CA ALA A 342 23.80 0.28 -3.74
C ALA A 342 23.31 -0.90 -2.89
N THR A 343 22.02 -0.94 -2.55
CA THR A 343 21.41 -1.97 -1.68
C THR A 343 20.17 -2.56 -2.35
N PRO A 344 20.34 -3.29 -3.47
CA PRO A 344 19.22 -3.79 -4.25
C PRO A 344 18.31 -4.70 -3.43
N THR A 345 17.01 -4.61 -3.71
CA THR A 345 15.96 -5.39 -3.06
C THR A 345 15.49 -6.51 -3.97
N SER A 346 14.98 -7.59 -3.38
CA SER A 346 14.49 -8.77 -4.13
C SER A 346 13.44 -9.55 -3.35
N VAL A 347 12.61 -10.31 -4.05
CA VAL A 347 11.79 -11.37 -3.44
C VAL A 347 12.71 -12.56 -3.19
N ARG A 348 13.06 -12.78 -1.92
CA ARG A 348 14.00 -13.79 -1.42
C ARG A 348 13.30 -15.08 -1.01
N ARG A 349 12.05 -14.98 -0.54
CA ARG A 349 11.26 -16.12 -0.06
C ARG A 349 9.78 -15.96 -0.41
N PRO A 350 9.06 -17.07 -0.69
CA PRO A 350 7.61 -17.03 -0.83
C PRO A 350 6.93 -16.68 0.51
N PRO A 351 5.62 -16.38 0.50
CA PRO A 351 4.79 -16.38 1.70
C PRO A 351 4.99 -17.64 2.55
N PRO A 352 5.31 -17.54 3.85
CA PRO A 352 5.44 -18.71 4.69
C PRO A 352 4.09 -19.31 5.06
N GLU A 353 4.05 -20.61 5.31
CA GLU A 353 2.92 -21.25 5.99
C GLU A 353 2.92 -20.87 7.48
N PRO A 354 1.76 -20.78 8.15
CA PRO A 354 1.69 -20.48 9.57
C PRO A 354 2.51 -21.45 10.42
N GLY A 355 3.51 -20.94 11.15
CA GLY A 355 4.39 -21.73 12.00
C GLY A 355 5.53 -22.46 11.29
N GLU A 356 5.72 -22.24 9.98
CA GLU A 356 6.76 -22.90 9.18
C GLU A 356 8.17 -22.76 9.79
N HIS A 357 8.45 -21.65 10.48
CA HIS A 357 9.75 -21.33 11.05
C HIS A 357 9.74 -21.30 12.59
N THR A 358 8.73 -21.88 13.25
CA THR A 358 8.56 -21.82 14.71
C THR A 358 9.82 -22.25 15.47
N ASP A 359 10.39 -23.42 15.14
CA ASP A 359 11.52 -23.98 15.90
C ASP A 359 12.82 -23.17 15.65
N GLU A 360 13.03 -22.72 14.41
CA GLU A 360 14.17 -21.87 14.03
C GLU A 360 14.14 -20.55 14.82
N VAL A 361 12.99 -19.86 14.79
CA VAL A 361 12.79 -18.57 15.44
C VAL A 361 12.94 -18.68 16.96
N LEU A 362 12.41 -19.75 17.57
CA LEU A 362 12.54 -19.98 19.01
C LEU A 362 13.98 -20.29 19.42
N ALA A 363 14.70 -21.10 18.64
CA ALA A 363 16.11 -21.40 18.92
C ALA A 363 16.98 -20.13 18.86
N GLU A 364 16.76 -19.26 17.86
CA GLU A 364 17.42 -17.95 17.77
C GLU A 364 17.11 -17.02 18.95
N ALA A 365 15.93 -17.17 19.55
CA ALA A 365 15.52 -16.44 20.75
C ALA A 365 16.07 -17.05 22.05
N GLY A 366 16.89 -18.12 21.96
CA GLY A 366 17.56 -18.75 23.10
C GLY A 366 16.76 -19.86 23.79
N PHE A 367 15.66 -20.34 23.18
CA PHE A 367 14.92 -21.48 23.70
C PHE A 367 15.63 -22.78 23.33
N ASP A 368 15.93 -23.62 24.32
CA ASP A 368 16.50 -24.95 24.06
C ASP A 368 15.46 -25.93 23.51
N ALA A 369 15.93 -27.05 22.95
CA ALA A 369 15.08 -28.06 22.35
C ALA A 369 14.05 -28.65 23.34
N ALA A 370 14.38 -28.74 24.62
CA ALA A 370 13.46 -29.27 25.64
C ALA A 370 12.31 -28.29 25.91
N ARG A 371 12.61 -26.99 25.98
CA ARG A 371 11.61 -25.93 26.16
C ARG A 371 10.72 -25.81 24.92
N ILE A 372 11.29 -25.87 23.71
CA ILE A 372 10.51 -25.87 22.46
C ILE A 372 9.55 -27.07 22.43
N ALA A 373 10.04 -28.27 22.74
CA ALA A 373 9.19 -29.48 22.79
C ALA A 373 8.07 -29.37 23.83
N ALA A 374 8.34 -28.75 24.99
CA ALA A 374 7.33 -28.50 26.01
C ALA A 374 6.25 -27.51 25.54
N LEU A 375 6.63 -26.43 24.85
CA LEU A 375 5.69 -25.44 24.29
C LEU A 375 4.79 -26.06 23.21
N ARG A 376 5.35 -26.91 22.34
CA ARG A 376 4.59 -27.67 21.33
C ARG A 376 3.60 -28.63 21.97
N SER A 377 4.06 -29.41 22.95
CA SER A 377 3.22 -30.38 23.66
C SER A 377 2.06 -29.71 24.39
N ALA A 378 2.25 -28.47 24.86
CA ALA A 378 1.22 -27.66 25.49
C ALA A 378 0.28 -26.95 24.49
N GLY A 379 0.52 -27.07 23.18
CA GLY A 379 -0.22 -26.33 22.15
C GLY A 379 0.02 -24.82 22.19
N THR A 380 1.04 -24.36 22.91
CA THR A 380 1.41 -22.93 22.98
C THR A 380 2.01 -22.46 21.66
N VAL A 381 2.74 -23.34 20.96
CA VAL A 381 3.30 -23.08 19.64
C VAL A 381 2.99 -24.24 18.70
N ALA A 382 2.97 -23.97 17.39
CA ALA A 382 2.69 -24.95 16.34
C ALA A 382 3.72 -24.93 15.22
#